data_AF-A0A3C0Y114-F1
#
_entry.id   AF-A0A3C0Y114-F1
#
_cell.length_a   1.000
_cell.length_b   1.000
_cell.length_c   1.000
_cell.angle_alpha   90.00
_cell.angle_beta   90.00
_cell.angle_gamma   90.00
#
_symmetry.space_group_name_H-M   'P 1'
#
loop_
_entity.id
_entity.type
_entity.pdbx_description
1 polymer ?
#
loop_
_entity_poly.entity_id
_entity_poly.type
_entity_poly.pdbx_seq_one_letter_code
_entity_poly.pdbx_strand_id
1 'polypeptide(L)'
;IPFIEYQAKKGKPMLLSIGASELEEIERAVDTIRAVNDSELALLHCVLEYPTPLEHANLLKIKTLKQQFPDCYVGYSDHTKPTPECDVAKVAYNMGAQLIEKHFTLDKTLKGNDHYHAMDPSDAKKILEAIDRMDMLRGSGELVSLKSEAAARLNARRSIVAAKRIAEGELVTRDKLTFKRPGTGISPTEIGMVMGRTAACDIAEDTILQPKMLRGFPGEEEDG
;
A
#
# COMPACT_ATOMS: atom_id res chain seq x y z
N ILE A 1 24.57 27.20 12.32
CA ILE A 1 24.37 26.90 13.77
C ILE A 1 25.65 26.25 14.31
N PRO A 2 26.34 26.82 15.33
CA PRO A 2 27.73 26.45 15.64
C PRO A 2 27.99 24.96 15.91
N PHE A 3 27.20 24.33 16.79
CA PHE A 3 27.40 22.91 17.12
C PHE A 3 27.02 21.98 15.96
N ILE A 4 25.91 22.27 15.27
CA ILE A 4 25.46 21.49 14.10
C ILE A 4 26.51 21.55 12.98
N GLU A 5 27.02 22.73 12.66
CA GLU A 5 28.06 22.92 11.64
C GLU A 5 29.36 22.20 12.02
N TYR A 6 29.78 22.29 13.29
CA TYR A 6 30.96 21.60 13.79
C TYR A 6 30.85 20.07 13.62
N GLN A 7 29.67 19.50 13.89
CA GLN A 7 29.40 18.07 13.69
C GLN A 7 29.30 17.72 12.20
N ALA A 8 28.67 18.56 11.38
CA ALA A 8 28.54 18.34 9.94
C ALA A 8 29.89 18.30 9.23
N LYS A 9 30.85 19.16 9.60
CA LYS A 9 32.22 19.17 9.07
C LYS A 9 33.01 17.87 9.30
N LYS A 10 32.49 16.92 10.07
CA LYS A 10 33.08 15.58 10.21
C LYS A 10 32.78 14.67 9.01
N GLY A 11 31.90 15.09 8.08
CA GLY A 11 31.61 14.39 6.82
C GLY A 11 30.88 13.06 7.00
N LYS A 12 30.25 12.83 8.16
CA LYS A 12 29.53 11.58 8.46
C LYS A 12 28.02 11.75 8.22
N PRO A 13 27.30 10.64 8.01
CA PRO A 13 25.84 10.66 8.10
C PRO A 13 25.38 11.24 9.44
N MET A 14 24.26 11.96 9.43
CA MET A 14 23.70 12.59 10.62
C MET A 14 22.25 12.18 10.84
N LEU A 15 21.92 11.84 12.08
CA LEU A 15 20.55 11.72 12.56
C LEU A 15 20.22 12.99 13.34
N LEU A 16 19.19 13.72 12.93
CA LEU A 16 18.78 14.98 13.54
C LEU A 16 17.34 14.85 14.04
N SER A 17 17.17 14.71 15.35
CA SER A 17 15.86 14.82 16.00
C SER A 17 15.39 16.27 16.01
N ILE A 18 14.11 16.48 15.66
CA ILE A 18 13.51 17.82 15.44
C ILE A 18 12.38 18.14 16.44
N GLY A 19 12.43 17.52 17.61
CA GLY A 19 11.44 17.73 18.66
C GLY A 19 11.44 19.17 19.15
N ALA A 20 10.25 19.70 19.38
CA ALA A 20 10.02 21.10 19.80
C ALA A 20 10.59 22.16 18.83
N SER A 21 10.91 21.79 17.58
CA SER A 21 11.35 22.73 16.55
C SER A 21 10.20 23.17 15.66
N GLU A 22 10.25 24.44 15.23
CA GLU A 22 9.42 24.96 14.15
C GLU A 22 10.07 24.69 12.78
N LEU A 23 9.28 24.79 11.70
CA LEU A 23 9.76 24.51 10.34
C LEU A 23 11.02 25.32 9.98
N GLU A 24 11.02 26.63 10.26
CA GLU A 24 12.15 27.52 9.96
C GLU A 24 13.45 27.12 10.69
N GLU A 25 13.33 26.51 11.88
CA GLU A 25 14.48 26.03 12.64
C GLU A 25 15.03 24.74 12.02
N ILE A 26 14.15 23.86 11.56
CA ILE A 26 14.50 22.63 10.85
C ILE A 26 15.21 22.98 9.54
N GLU A 27 14.63 23.87 8.72
CA GLU A 27 15.23 24.32 7.45
C GLU A 27 16.62 24.90 7.67
N ARG A 28 16.78 25.81 8.64
CA ARG A 28 18.07 26.41 8.98
C ARG A 28 19.11 25.39 9.45
N ALA A 29 18.68 24.35 10.16
CA ALA A 29 19.55 23.26 10.57
C ALA A 29 19.98 22.41 9.37
N VAL A 30 19.06 22.06 8.47
CA VAL A 30 19.36 21.33 7.23
C VAL A 30 20.32 22.14 6.35
N ASP A 31 20.05 23.43 6.12
CA ASP A 31 20.92 24.31 5.32
C ASP A 31 22.32 24.43 5.93
N THR A 32 22.41 24.55 7.26
CA THR A 32 23.70 24.56 7.97
C THR A 32 24.50 23.28 7.70
N ILE A 33 23.83 22.12 7.69
CA ILE A 33 24.49 20.82 7.43
C ILE A 33 24.92 20.75 5.97
N ARG A 34 24.00 21.04 5.04
CA ARG A 34 24.21 20.90 3.59
C ARG A 34 25.25 21.87 3.04
N ALA A 35 25.46 23.02 3.68
CA ALA A 35 26.53 23.93 3.30
C ALA A 35 27.95 23.32 3.45
N VAL A 36 28.11 22.25 4.24
CA VAL A 36 29.43 21.68 4.57
C VAL A 36 29.48 20.15 4.52
N ASN A 37 28.35 19.47 4.27
CA ASN A 37 28.25 18.01 4.31
C ASN A 37 27.12 17.47 3.40
N ASP A 38 27.52 16.71 2.38
CA ASP A 38 26.61 16.05 1.42
C ASP A 38 26.25 14.61 1.81
N SER A 39 26.77 14.07 2.92
CA SER A 39 26.44 12.72 3.40
C SER A 39 24.96 12.58 3.82
N GLU A 40 24.50 11.35 4.05
CA GLU A 40 23.11 11.07 4.38
C GLU A 40 22.62 11.83 5.62
N LEU A 41 21.43 12.41 5.54
CA LEU A 41 20.78 13.12 6.64
C LEU A 41 19.42 12.46 6.89
N ALA A 42 19.15 12.10 8.14
CA ALA A 42 17.83 11.67 8.58
C ALA A 42 17.22 12.69 9.54
N LEU A 43 15.98 13.09 9.27
CA LEU A 43 15.18 13.91 10.16
C LEU A 43 14.25 12.99 10.98
N LEU A 44 14.37 13.03 12.30
CA LEU A 44 13.55 12.21 13.19
C LEU A 44 12.45 13.08 13.80
N HIS A 45 11.21 12.85 13.39
CA HIS A 45 10.06 13.39 14.13
C HIS A 45 10.14 12.89 15.58
N CYS A 46 9.96 13.77 16.55
CA CYS A 46 9.81 13.39 17.94
C CYS A 46 9.04 14.44 18.72
N VAL A 47 8.56 14.05 19.89
CA VAL A 47 7.87 14.92 20.84
C VAL A 47 8.69 14.96 22.11
N LEU A 48 9.04 16.16 22.59
CA LEU A 48 9.85 16.36 23.79
C LEU A 48 8.99 16.24 25.06
N GLU A 49 8.42 15.06 25.28
CA GLU A 49 7.54 14.74 26.41
C GLU A 49 7.78 13.28 26.83
N TYR A 50 8.07 13.04 28.11
CA TYR A 50 8.52 11.74 28.61
C TYR A 50 7.62 11.28 29.77
N PRO A 51 6.74 10.28 29.55
CA PRO A 51 6.43 9.64 28.28
C PRO A 51 5.48 10.51 27.45
N THR A 52 5.57 10.44 26.13
CA THR A 52 4.61 11.12 25.25
C THR A 52 3.25 10.40 25.30
N PRO A 53 2.15 11.08 25.66
CA PRO A 53 0.79 10.55 25.49
C PRO A 53 0.49 10.24 24.02
N LEU A 54 -0.34 9.23 23.76
CA LEU A 54 -0.58 8.76 22.38
C LEU A 54 -1.20 9.85 21.50
N GLU A 55 -2.09 10.66 22.07
CA GLU A 55 -2.72 11.81 21.44
C GLU A 55 -1.73 12.91 21.02
N HIS A 56 -0.56 12.97 21.66
CA HIS A 56 0.48 13.95 21.36
C HIS A 56 1.51 13.44 20.34
N ALA A 57 1.59 12.12 20.09
CA ALA A 57 2.59 11.52 19.20
C ALA A 57 2.59 12.14 17.79
N ASN A 58 1.42 12.55 17.28
CA ASN A 58 1.26 13.35 16.06
C ASN A 58 2.05 12.83 14.84
N LEU A 59 1.94 11.53 14.57
CA LEU A 59 2.76 10.82 13.58
C LEU A 59 2.54 11.25 12.13
N LEU A 60 1.47 11.99 11.82
CA LEU A 60 1.25 12.56 10.48
C LEU A 60 2.37 13.54 10.09
N LYS A 61 3.08 14.13 11.07
CA LYS A 61 4.26 14.96 10.83
C LYS A 61 5.35 14.22 10.04
N ILE A 62 5.49 12.90 10.17
CA ILE A 62 6.44 12.08 9.40
C ILE A 62 6.17 12.22 7.90
N LYS A 63 4.90 12.14 7.49
CA LYS A 63 4.50 12.31 6.09
C LYS A 63 4.81 13.73 5.60
N THR A 64 4.53 14.75 6.42
CA THR A 64 4.83 16.15 6.09
C THR A 64 6.33 16.37 5.93
N LEU A 65 7.17 15.85 6.83
CA LEU A 65 8.63 15.95 6.72
C LEU A 65 9.14 15.33 5.42
N LYS A 66 8.61 14.16 5.04
CA LYS A 66 9.00 13.49 3.80
C LYS A 66 8.64 14.31 2.55
N GLN A 67 7.58 15.11 2.61
CA GLN A 67 7.19 16.01 1.52
C GLN A 67 8.05 17.27 1.48
N GLN A 68 8.38 17.84 2.65
CA GLN A 68 9.17 19.08 2.75
C GLN A 68 10.66 18.85 2.49
N PHE A 69 11.20 17.69 2.89
CA PHE A 69 12.61 17.35 2.80
C PHE A 69 12.81 16.05 2.02
N PRO A 70 12.51 16.02 0.71
CA PRO A 70 12.56 14.80 -0.11
C PRO A 70 13.97 14.19 -0.23
N ASP A 71 15.01 15.00 -0.05
CA ASP A 71 16.42 14.58 -0.10
C ASP A 71 16.95 14.06 1.25
N CYS A 72 16.09 14.02 2.28
CA CYS A 72 16.41 13.48 3.60
C CYS A 72 15.70 12.15 3.83
N TYR A 73 16.36 11.26 4.56
CA TYR A 73 15.65 10.17 5.22
C TYR A 73 14.73 10.75 6.29
N VAL A 74 13.57 10.13 6.51
CA VAL A 74 12.67 10.53 7.59
C VAL A 74 12.47 9.35 8.52
N GLY A 75 12.56 9.59 9.82
CA GLY A 75 12.31 8.60 10.86
C GLY A 75 11.46 9.16 11.99
N TYR A 76 11.39 8.38 13.06
CA TYR A 76 10.65 8.72 14.27
C TYR A 76 11.48 8.34 15.50
N SER A 77 11.72 9.29 16.40
CA SER A 77 12.29 9.05 17.73
C SER A 77 11.15 9.08 18.76
N ASP A 78 10.87 7.92 19.34
CA ASP A 78 9.64 7.61 20.05
C ASP A 78 9.79 7.60 21.57
N HIS A 79 9.10 8.52 22.24
CA HIS A 79 9.05 8.60 23.70
C HIS A 79 7.70 8.13 24.29
N THR A 80 6.82 7.52 23.49
CA THR A 80 5.60 6.88 24.00
C THR A 80 5.95 5.61 24.78
N LYS A 81 5.07 5.14 25.66
CA LYS A 81 5.26 3.81 26.29
C LYS A 81 5.05 2.70 25.25
N PRO A 82 5.86 1.62 25.26
CA PRO A 82 5.61 0.47 24.39
C PRO A 82 4.27 -0.17 24.73
N THR A 83 3.51 -0.53 23.70
CA THR A 83 2.24 -1.27 23.84
C THR A 83 2.35 -2.64 23.16
N PRO A 84 1.62 -3.67 23.62
CA PRO A 84 1.61 -4.99 22.98
C PRO A 84 1.26 -4.95 21.50
N GLU A 85 0.40 -4.02 21.09
CA GLU A 85 -0.09 -3.85 19.73
C GLU A 85 0.96 -3.18 18.83
N CYS A 86 1.94 -2.46 19.40
CA CYS A 86 2.98 -1.73 18.67
C CYS A 86 2.43 -0.68 17.69
N ASP A 87 1.25 -0.11 17.96
CA ASP A 87 0.54 0.76 17.01
C ASP A 87 1.33 2.01 16.63
N VAL A 88 2.05 2.60 17.58
CA VAL A 88 2.88 3.79 17.32
C VAL A 88 3.95 3.49 16.26
N ALA A 89 4.69 2.39 16.42
CA ALA A 89 5.72 1.98 15.47
C ALA A 89 5.13 1.63 14.10
N LYS A 90 3.99 0.92 14.08
CA LYS A 90 3.27 0.56 12.85
C LYS A 90 2.79 1.79 12.09
N VAL A 91 2.18 2.74 12.79
CA VAL A 91 1.67 3.98 12.17
C VAL A 91 2.84 4.83 11.68
N ALA A 92 3.92 4.98 12.47
CA ALA A 92 5.10 5.72 12.04
C ALA A 92 5.70 5.13 10.75
N TYR A 93 5.86 3.81 10.70
CA TYR A 93 6.32 3.08 9.51
C TYR A 93 5.41 3.33 8.31
N ASN A 94 4.09 3.24 8.49
CA ASN A 94 3.12 3.47 7.41
C ASN A 94 3.08 4.93 6.93
N MET A 95 3.39 5.89 7.80
CA MET A 95 3.54 7.30 7.42
C MET A 95 4.84 7.59 6.67
N GLY A 96 5.72 6.59 6.55
CA GLY A 96 6.94 6.64 5.75
C GLY A 96 8.22 6.78 6.55
N ALA A 97 8.19 6.57 7.87
CA ALA A 97 9.41 6.50 8.67
C ALA A 97 10.26 5.30 8.23
N GLN A 98 11.54 5.55 7.98
CA GLN A 98 12.55 4.57 7.60
C GLN A 98 13.44 4.15 8.77
N LEU A 99 13.40 4.92 9.86
CA LEU A 99 14.08 4.63 11.12
C LEU A 99 13.12 4.84 12.27
N ILE A 100 13.19 3.97 13.27
CA ILE A 100 12.50 4.11 14.56
C ILE A 100 13.56 4.05 15.66
N GLU A 101 13.65 5.12 16.43
CA GLU A 101 14.51 5.21 17.62
C GLU A 101 13.63 5.12 18.86
N LYS A 102 14.07 4.36 19.87
CA LYS A 102 13.33 4.20 21.13
C LYS A 102 14.28 3.92 22.28
N HIS A 103 13.98 4.45 23.47
CA HIS A 103 14.69 4.11 24.69
C HIS A 103 14.63 2.59 24.94
N PHE A 104 15.71 2.01 25.44
CA PHE A 104 15.82 0.57 25.68
C PHE A 104 16.29 0.27 27.12
N THR A 105 15.70 -0.76 27.74
CA THR A 105 16.10 -1.24 29.07
C THR A 105 16.05 -2.76 29.13
N LEU A 106 16.87 -3.35 30.02
CA LEU A 106 16.77 -4.76 30.38
C LEU A 106 15.75 -5.00 31.50
N ASP A 107 15.40 -3.96 32.24
CA ASP A 107 14.45 -4.00 33.34
C ASP A 107 13.73 -2.65 33.45
N LYS A 108 12.41 -2.65 33.26
CA LYS A 108 11.56 -1.45 33.31
C LYS A 108 11.28 -0.98 34.74
N THR A 109 11.61 -1.78 35.75
CA THR A 109 11.39 -1.48 37.17
C THR A 109 12.54 -0.68 37.80
N LEU A 110 13.66 -0.54 37.08
CA LEU A 110 14.81 0.26 37.53
C LEU A 110 14.43 1.73 37.71
N LYS A 111 15.09 2.37 38.67
CA LYS A 111 14.93 3.81 38.93
C LYS A 111 15.69 4.61 37.88
N GLY A 112 15.09 5.71 37.44
CA GLY A 112 15.68 6.60 36.43
C GLY A 112 14.66 6.95 35.36
N ASN A 113 14.87 8.08 34.70
CA ASN A 113 13.87 8.63 33.77
C ASN A 113 13.66 7.74 32.54
N ASP A 114 14.66 6.94 32.14
CA ASP A 114 14.62 6.21 30.88
C ASP A 114 14.05 4.79 30.97
N HIS A 115 13.84 4.24 32.17
CA HIS A 115 13.47 2.82 32.29
C HIS A 115 11.96 2.56 32.17
N TYR A 116 11.13 3.41 32.78
CA TYR A 116 9.69 3.14 32.91
C TYR A 116 8.91 3.31 31.59
N HIS A 117 9.51 3.97 30.59
CA HIS A 117 8.92 4.19 29.27
C HIS A 117 9.76 3.61 28.12
N ALA A 118 10.92 3.02 28.41
CA ALA A 118 11.72 2.28 27.44
C ALA A 118 11.03 1.02 26.96
N MET A 119 11.43 0.56 25.78
CA MET A 119 11.21 -0.79 25.31
C MET A 119 12.17 -1.78 25.99
N ASP A 120 11.77 -3.04 26.08
CA ASP A 120 12.63 -4.15 26.52
C ASP A 120 12.89 -5.13 25.35
N PRO A 121 13.68 -6.22 25.53
CA PRO A 121 13.90 -7.20 24.46
C PRO A 121 12.61 -7.82 23.90
N SER A 122 11.57 -7.98 24.72
CA SER A 122 10.27 -8.53 24.29
C SER A 122 9.53 -7.55 23.39
N ASP A 123 9.51 -6.27 23.76
CA ASP A 123 8.92 -5.22 22.93
C ASP A 123 9.65 -5.05 21.60
N ALA A 124 10.98 -5.04 21.62
CA ALA A 124 11.79 -4.93 20.40
C ALA A 124 11.45 -6.05 19.41
N LYS A 125 11.34 -7.30 19.91
CA LYS A 125 10.92 -8.44 19.09
C LYS A 125 9.50 -8.25 18.53
N LYS A 126 8.55 -7.78 19.33
CA LYS A 126 7.17 -7.51 18.87
C LYS A 126 7.11 -6.41 17.81
N ILE A 127 7.92 -5.36 17.95
CA ILE A 127 8.02 -4.28 16.95
C ILE A 127 8.54 -4.85 15.64
N LEU A 128 9.64 -5.62 15.65
CA LEU A 128 10.20 -6.23 14.44
C LEU A 128 9.18 -7.15 13.76
N GLU A 129 8.54 -8.05 14.52
CA GLU A 129 7.49 -8.93 13.99
C GLU A 129 6.29 -8.14 13.44
N ALA A 130 5.95 -6.99 14.04
CA ALA A 130 4.88 -6.14 13.56
C ALA A 130 5.24 -5.47 12.23
N ILE A 131 6.49 -5.01 12.06
CA ILE A 131 6.96 -4.42 10.80
C ILE A 131 7.02 -5.48 9.69
N ASP A 132 7.54 -6.69 9.97
CA ASP A 132 7.54 -7.79 9.02
C ASP A 132 6.12 -8.15 8.56
N ARG A 133 5.16 -8.18 9.49
CA ARG A 133 3.74 -8.36 9.15
C ARG A 133 3.20 -7.23 8.30
N MET A 134 3.60 -5.99 8.55
CA MET A 134 3.18 -4.86 7.73
C MET A 134 3.72 -4.94 6.31
N ASP A 135 4.95 -5.38 6.10
CA ASP A 135 5.49 -5.57 4.74
C ASP A 135 4.71 -6.62 3.97
N MET A 136 4.37 -7.73 4.62
CA MET A 136 3.48 -8.74 4.02
C MET A 136 2.10 -8.16 3.65
N LEU A 137 1.52 -7.32 4.52
CA LEU A 137 0.19 -6.73 4.30
C LEU A 137 0.19 -5.63 3.23
N ARG A 138 1.26 -4.82 3.15
CA ARG A 138 1.38 -3.72 2.18
C ARG A 138 1.40 -4.25 0.74
N GLY A 139 2.02 -5.40 0.52
CA GLY A 139 2.08 -6.04 -0.79
C GLY A 139 2.63 -5.13 -1.88
N SER A 140 2.03 -5.18 -3.06
CA SER A 140 2.37 -4.34 -4.22
C SER A 140 1.31 -3.26 -4.45
N GLY A 141 1.74 -2.09 -4.92
CA GLY A 141 0.84 -1.01 -5.36
C GLY A 141 0.25 -1.21 -6.76
N GLU A 142 0.54 -2.34 -7.41
CA GLU A 142 0.05 -2.64 -8.76
C GLU A 142 -1.46 -2.95 -8.77
N LEU A 143 -2.21 -2.27 -9.63
CA LEU A 143 -3.67 -2.44 -9.76
C LEU A 143 -4.03 -3.59 -10.70
N VAL A 144 -3.76 -4.81 -10.26
CA VAL A 144 -4.06 -6.05 -10.99
C VAL A 144 -4.72 -7.08 -10.08
N SER A 145 -5.48 -8.02 -10.66
CA SER A 145 -6.01 -9.14 -9.89
C SER A 145 -4.92 -10.13 -9.54
N LEU A 146 -5.02 -10.72 -8.36
CA LEU A 146 -4.11 -11.76 -7.90
C LEU A 146 -4.31 -13.05 -8.69
N LYS A 147 -3.25 -13.84 -8.84
CA LYS A 147 -3.33 -15.17 -9.47
C LYS A 147 -4.31 -16.09 -8.73
N SER A 148 -4.39 -15.97 -7.41
CA SER A 148 -5.34 -16.69 -6.56
C SER A 148 -6.80 -16.35 -6.86
N GLU A 149 -7.08 -15.20 -7.49
CA GLU A 149 -8.43 -14.79 -7.86
C GLU A 149 -8.86 -15.34 -9.23
N ALA A 150 -8.01 -16.07 -9.97
CA ALA A 150 -8.32 -16.55 -11.32
C ALA A 150 -9.63 -17.36 -11.37
N ALA A 151 -9.82 -18.30 -10.43
CA ALA A 151 -11.05 -19.08 -10.34
C ALA A 151 -12.26 -18.22 -9.99
N ALA A 152 -12.11 -17.27 -9.06
CA ALA A 152 -13.17 -16.33 -8.70
C ALA A 152 -13.56 -15.46 -9.89
N ARG A 153 -12.58 -14.98 -10.67
CA ARG A 153 -12.84 -14.21 -11.89
C ARG A 153 -13.58 -15.04 -12.93
N LEU A 154 -13.17 -16.28 -13.18
CA LEU A 154 -13.84 -17.17 -14.12
C LEU A 154 -15.29 -17.43 -13.72
N ASN A 155 -15.53 -17.73 -12.45
CA ASN A 155 -16.85 -18.16 -11.97
C ASN A 155 -17.80 -17.01 -11.64
N ALA A 156 -17.28 -15.87 -11.18
CA ALA A 156 -18.09 -14.74 -10.74
C ALA A 156 -18.39 -13.73 -11.87
N ARG A 157 -17.58 -13.72 -12.94
CA ARG A 157 -17.90 -12.94 -14.14
C ARG A 157 -19.08 -13.55 -14.87
N ARG A 158 -19.74 -12.72 -15.67
CA ARG A 158 -20.88 -13.12 -16.49
C ARG A 158 -20.41 -13.32 -17.92
N SER A 159 -21.10 -14.20 -18.63
CA SER A 159 -21.07 -14.33 -20.08
C SER A 159 -22.40 -13.82 -20.65
N ILE A 160 -22.41 -13.56 -21.95
CA ILE A 160 -23.65 -13.39 -22.71
C ILE A 160 -24.32 -14.77 -22.82
N VAL A 161 -25.61 -14.81 -22.50
CA VAL A 161 -26.44 -16.03 -22.48
C VAL A 161 -27.69 -15.80 -23.32
N ALA A 162 -28.13 -16.84 -24.02
CA ALA A 162 -29.38 -16.82 -24.76
C ALA A 162 -30.55 -16.73 -23.77
N ALA A 163 -31.29 -15.62 -23.78
CA ALA A 163 -32.51 -15.45 -22.98
C ALA A 163 -33.72 -16.17 -23.60
N LYS A 164 -33.62 -16.55 -24.87
CA LYS A 164 -34.61 -17.29 -25.67
C LYS A 164 -33.84 -18.13 -26.68
N ARG A 165 -34.47 -19.15 -27.27
CA ARG A 165 -33.90 -19.87 -28.41
C ARG A 165 -33.60 -18.91 -29.58
N ILE A 166 -32.46 -19.10 -30.24
CA ILE A 166 -32.06 -18.40 -31.47
C ILE A 166 -31.82 -19.46 -32.54
N ALA A 167 -32.56 -19.41 -33.64
CA ALA A 167 -32.45 -20.41 -34.71
C ALA A 167 -31.18 -20.19 -35.56
N GLU A 168 -30.66 -21.26 -36.16
CA GLU A 168 -29.58 -21.13 -37.15
C GLU A 168 -29.99 -20.17 -38.28
N GLY A 169 -29.08 -19.28 -38.69
CA GLY A 169 -29.34 -18.30 -39.74
C GLY A 169 -30.14 -17.07 -39.25
N GLU A 170 -30.59 -17.05 -38.00
CA GLU A 170 -31.33 -15.95 -37.41
C GLU A 170 -30.40 -14.85 -36.87
N LEU A 171 -30.88 -13.60 -36.87
CA LEU A 171 -30.17 -12.48 -36.25
C LEU A 171 -30.31 -12.49 -34.72
N VAL A 172 -29.19 -12.22 -34.05
CA VAL A 172 -29.11 -12.04 -32.60
C VAL A 172 -29.54 -10.62 -32.24
N THR A 173 -30.66 -10.51 -31.54
CA THR A 173 -31.24 -9.23 -31.08
C THR A 173 -31.14 -9.10 -29.57
N ARG A 174 -31.26 -7.87 -29.06
CA ARG A 174 -31.00 -7.56 -27.65
C ARG A 174 -31.95 -8.28 -26.70
N ASP A 175 -33.19 -8.49 -27.11
CA ASP A 175 -34.24 -9.15 -26.33
C ASP A 175 -34.02 -10.67 -26.19
N LYS A 176 -33.14 -11.26 -27.03
CA LYS A 176 -32.72 -12.66 -26.96
C LYS A 176 -31.47 -12.87 -26.12
N LEU A 177 -30.91 -11.80 -25.54
CA LEU A 177 -29.70 -11.86 -24.74
C LEU A 177 -29.95 -11.51 -23.28
N THR A 178 -29.35 -12.29 -22.40
CA THR A 178 -29.21 -12.00 -20.97
C THR A 178 -27.76 -12.22 -20.54
N PHE A 179 -27.43 -11.97 -19.28
CA PHE A 179 -26.07 -12.12 -18.78
C PHE A 179 -26.08 -12.92 -17.48
N LYS A 180 -25.53 -14.14 -17.54
CA LYS A 180 -25.44 -15.04 -16.39
C LYS A 180 -23.99 -15.48 -16.18
N ARG A 181 -23.71 -15.99 -14.99
CA ARG A 181 -22.44 -16.65 -14.66
C ARG A 181 -22.44 -18.08 -15.22
N PRO A 182 -21.27 -18.71 -15.40
CA PRO A 182 -19.91 -18.17 -15.24
C PRO A 182 -19.48 -17.31 -16.45
N GLY A 183 -18.26 -16.76 -16.38
CA GLY A 183 -17.60 -15.96 -17.42
C GLY A 183 -16.79 -16.82 -18.39
N THR A 184 -17.31 -17.97 -18.80
CA THR A 184 -16.66 -18.96 -19.69
C THR A 184 -17.08 -18.83 -21.16
N GLY A 185 -17.91 -17.85 -21.50
CA GLY A 185 -18.29 -17.52 -22.87
C GLY A 185 -17.98 -16.06 -23.21
N ILE A 186 -18.64 -15.54 -24.24
CA ILE A 186 -18.41 -14.17 -24.71
C ILE A 186 -18.71 -13.18 -23.58
N SER A 187 -17.80 -12.24 -23.33
CA SER A 187 -17.96 -11.24 -22.27
C SER A 187 -19.13 -10.29 -22.59
N PRO A 188 -19.93 -9.87 -21.61
CA PRO A 188 -20.93 -8.81 -21.78
C PRO A 188 -20.35 -7.50 -22.32
N THR A 189 -19.05 -7.24 -22.12
CA THR A 189 -18.36 -6.07 -22.70
C THR A 189 -18.27 -6.13 -24.22
N GLU A 190 -18.39 -7.33 -24.81
CA GLU A 190 -18.32 -7.59 -26.24
C GLU A 190 -19.71 -7.65 -26.88
N ILE A 191 -20.78 -7.23 -26.17
CA ILE A 191 -22.15 -7.28 -26.68
C ILE A 191 -22.31 -6.60 -28.04
N GLY A 192 -21.58 -5.52 -28.31
CA GLY A 192 -21.60 -4.83 -29.61
C GLY A 192 -21.14 -5.72 -30.76
N MET A 193 -20.27 -6.70 -30.50
CA MET A 193 -19.79 -7.67 -31.49
C MET A 193 -20.76 -8.85 -31.69
N VAL A 194 -21.69 -9.07 -30.75
CA VAL A 194 -22.71 -10.13 -30.80
C VAL A 194 -24.00 -9.62 -31.44
N MET A 195 -24.39 -8.38 -31.13
CA MET A 195 -25.62 -7.75 -31.60
C MET A 195 -25.65 -7.64 -33.13
N GLY A 196 -26.73 -8.11 -33.74
CA GLY A 196 -26.92 -8.10 -35.19
C GLY A 196 -26.14 -9.18 -35.95
N ARG A 197 -25.41 -10.06 -35.26
CA ARG A 197 -24.79 -11.23 -35.90
C ARG A 197 -25.81 -12.32 -36.21
N THR A 198 -25.47 -13.15 -37.18
CA THR A 198 -26.24 -14.33 -37.55
C THR A 198 -25.76 -15.55 -36.77
N ALA A 199 -26.68 -16.31 -36.18
CA ALA A 199 -26.35 -17.58 -35.53
C ALA A 199 -25.81 -18.60 -36.55
N ALA A 200 -24.69 -19.23 -36.23
CA ALA A 200 -24.05 -20.26 -37.04
C ALA A 200 -24.65 -21.65 -36.83
N CYS A 201 -25.38 -21.84 -35.73
CA CYS A 201 -26.10 -23.06 -35.37
C CYS A 201 -27.36 -22.71 -34.58
N ASP A 202 -28.20 -23.69 -34.27
CA ASP A 202 -29.30 -23.52 -33.30
C ASP A 202 -28.71 -23.28 -31.90
N ILE A 203 -29.20 -22.26 -31.20
CA ILE A 203 -28.76 -21.91 -29.83
C ILE A 203 -29.98 -21.98 -28.91
N ALA A 204 -29.99 -22.94 -27.99
CA ALA A 204 -31.08 -23.10 -27.04
C ALA A 204 -31.11 -21.96 -26.00
N GLU A 205 -32.28 -21.71 -25.41
CA GLU A 205 -32.40 -20.84 -24.23
C GLU A 205 -31.45 -21.31 -23.11
N ASP A 206 -30.93 -20.36 -22.34
CA ASP A 206 -29.97 -20.58 -21.27
C ASP A 206 -28.59 -21.12 -21.68
N THR A 207 -28.31 -21.14 -22.98
CA THR A 207 -26.98 -21.43 -23.51
C THR A 207 -26.05 -20.25 -23.34
N ILE A 208 -24.86 -20.47 -22.79
CA ILE A 208 -23.76 -19.49 -22.80
C ILE A 208 -23.26 -19.35 -24.23
N LEU A 209 -23.30 -18.13 -24.76
CA LEU A 209 -22.83 -17.87 -26.12
C LEU A 209 -21.32 -18.06 -26.20
N GLN A 210 -20.90 -18.80 -27.23
CA GLN A 210 -19.51 -19.01 -27.60
C GLN A 210 -19.25 -18.36 -28.97
N PRO A 211 -18.03 -17.86 -29.24
CA PRO A 211 -17.68 -17.24 -30.52
C PRO A 211 -18.12 -18.06 -31.75
N LYS A 212 -17.82 -19.37 -31.75
CA LYS A 212 -18.17 -20.31 -32.82
C LYS A 212 -19.67 -20.46 -33.12
N MET A 213 -20.55 -19.98 -32.22
CA MET A 213 -22.00 -20.00 -32.44
C MET A 213 -22.48 -18.83 -33.30
N LEU A 214 -21.61 -17.87 -33.65
CA LEU A 214 -21.95 -16.64 -34.35
C LEU A 214 -21.09 -16.48 -35.61
N ARG A 215 -21.74 -16.30 -36.76
CA ARG A 215 -21.03 -16.20 -38.05
C ARG A 215 -20.12 -14.96 -38.09
N GLY A 216 -18.84 -15.19 -38.43
CA GLY A 216 -17.82 -14.17 -38.62
C GLY A 216 -17.44 -13.43 -37.33
N PHE A 217 -17.68 -14.01 -36.15
CA PHE A 217 -17.24 -13.42 -34.88
C PHE A 217 -15.70 -13.30 -34.88
N PRO A 218 -15.12 -12.16 -34.46
CA PRO A 218 -13.67 -11.97 -34.54
C PRO A 218 -12.94 -12.98 -33.64
N GLY A 219 -11.88 -13.61 -34.17
CA GLY A 219 -11.09 -14.58 -33.41
C GLY A 219 -11.53 -16.04 -33.56
N GLU A 220 -12.18 -16.41 -34.67
CA GLU A 220 -12.09 -17.78 -35.16
C GLU A 220 -10.60 -18.09 -35.38
N GLU A 221 -9.97 -18.76 -34.42
CA GLU A 221 -8.87 -19.65 -34.77
C GLU A 221 -9.51 -20.72 -35.66
N GLU A 222 -9.18 -20.66 -36.95
CA GLU A 222 -9.35 -21.79 -37.86
C GLU A 222 -8.50 -22.94 -37.28
N ASP A 223 -9.09 -23.75 -36.41
CA ASP A 223 -8.57 -25.08 -36.10
C ASP A 223 -8.62 -25.89 -37.40
N GLY A 224 -7.51 -25.84 -38.15
CA GLY A 224 -7.20 -26.70 -39.29
C GLY A 224 -6.64 -28.05 -38.87
#